data_AF-A0A2A7MVA1-F1
#
_entry.id   AF-A0A2A7MVA1-F1
#
_cell.length_a   1.000
_cell.length_b   1.000
_cell.length_c   1.000
_cell.angle_alpha   90.00
_cell.angle_beta   90.00
_cell.angle_gamma   90.00
#
_symmetry.space_group_name_H-M   'P 1'
#
loop_
_entity.id
_entity.type
_entity.pdbx_description
1 polymer ?
#
loop_
_entity_poly.entity_id
_entity_poly.type
_entity_poly.pdbx_seq_one_letter_code
_entity_poly.pdbx_strand_id
1 'polypeptide(L)' 'MTAQPPDPDPARTSGLEAGGGVTPGELPPDSAQTSGVSAPQPRARRKYTPTVVVSIVVVTLFVLLFVATGVWLLFDLLA' A
#
# COMPACT_ATOMS: atom_id res chain seq x y z
N MET A 1 19.18 -17.98 -4.06
CA MET A 1 19.17 -16.80 -3.16
C MET A 1 19.95 -17.18 -1.91
N THR A 2 21.24 -16.86 -1.85
CA THR A 2 22.08 -17.08 -0.66
C THR A 2 22.30 -15.72 -0.01
N ALA A 3 21.30 -15.27 0.75
CA ALA A 3 21.50 -14.12 1.62
C ALA A 3 22.47 -14.55 2.72
N GLN A 4 23.70 -14.03 2.67
CA GLN A 4 24.59 -14.02 3.84
C GLN A 4 23.77 -13.41 4.99
N PRO A 5 23.67 -14.06 6.16
CA PRO A 5 22.99 -13.48 7.31
C PRO A 5 23.52 -12.05 7.52
N PRO A 6 22.65 -11.06 7.79
CA PRO A 6 23.09 -9.69 8.01
C PRO A 6 23.90 -9.54 9.29
N ASP A 7 23.90 -10.58 10.14
CA ASP A 7 24.60 -10.55 11.41
C ASP A 7 26.11 -10.77 11.21
N PRO A 8 26.94 -9.85 11.72
CA PRO A 8 28.38 -9.98 11.64
C PRO A 8 28.87 -11.19 12.44
N ASP A 9 29.91 -11.87 11.93
CA ASP A 9 30.49 -13.06 12.55
C ASP A 9 30.86 -12.80 14.02
N PRO A 10 30.24 -13.51 15.00
CA PRO A 10 30.52 -13.33 16.43
C PRO A 10 31.99 -13.50 16.81
N ALA A 11 32.74 -14.32 16.05
CA ALA A 11 34.18 -14.51 16.28
C ALA A 11 35.02 -13.30 15.84
N ARG A 12 34.44 -12.35 15.11
CA ARG A 12 35.12 -11.18 14.54
C ARG A 12 34.55 -9.85 15.03
N THR A 13 33.49 -9.87 15.84
CA THR A 13 32.90 -8.70 16.47
C THR A 13 33.35 -8.58 17.91
N SER A 14 34.10 -7.52 18.20
CA SER A 14 34.56 -7.21 19.55
C SER A 14 33.36 -6.85 20.44
N GLY A 15 33.26 -7.45 21.63
CA GLY A 15 32.22 -7.15 22.62
C GLY A 15 31.03 -8.11 22.63
N LEU A 16 30.97 -9.10 21.72
CA LEU A 16 29.93 -10.13 21.76
C LEU A 16 30.33 -11.30 22.68
N GLU A 17 29.45 -11.63 23.62
CA GLU A 17 29.51 -12.85 24.40
C GLU A 17 29.24 -14.08 23.50
N ALA A 18 29.67 -15.27 23.95
CA ALA A 18 29.37 -16.53 23.28
C ALA A 18 27.84 -16.79 23.29
N GLY A 19 27.15 -16.26 22.30
CA GLY A 19 25.68 -16.15 22.27
C GLY A 19 25.16 -14.94 21.49
N GLY A 20 26.03 -13.99 21.11
CA GLY A 20 25.66 -12.82 20.31
C GLY A 20 25.07 -11.65 21.14
N GLY A 21 25.15 -11.72 22.47
CA GLY A 21 24.80 -10.63 23.38
C GLY A 21 25.99 -9.72 23.68
N VAL A 22 25.74 -8.52 24.21
CA VAL A 22 26.76 -7.59 24.73
C VAL A 22 26.60 -7.43 26.24
N THR A 23 27.68 -7.03 26.92
CA THR A 23 27.66 -6.71 28.35
C THR A 23 26.65 -5.58 28.61
N PRO A 24 25.88 -5.61 29.71
CA PRO A 24 24.99 -4.50 30.08
C PRO A 24 25.76 -3.17 30.17
N GLY A 25 25.41 -2.20 29.33
CA GLY A 25 26.05 -0.89 29.26
C GLY A 25 26.97 -0.66 28.05
N GLU A 26 27.31 -1.72 27.29
CA GLU A 26 27.98 -1.58 25.98
C GLU A 26 26.94 -1.36 24.87
N LEU A 27 27.30 -0.59 23.84
CA LEU A 27 26.44 -0.46 22.67
C LEU A 27 26.46 -1.80 21.90
N PRO A 28 25.30 -2.39 21.57
CA PRO A 28 25.22 -3.51 20.64
C PRO A 28 25.95 -3.17 19.32
N PRO A 29 26.62 -4.15 18.67
CA PRO A 29 27.15 -3.92 17.33
C PRO A 29 26.01 -3.55 16.38
N ASP A 30 26.36 -2.86 15.30
CA ASP A 30 25.42 -2.45 14.25
C ASP A 30 24.70 -3.69 13.68
N SER A 31 23.56 -4.07 14.28
CA SER A 31 22.61 -4.96 13.64
C SER A 31 22.11 -4.18 12.43
N ALA A 32 22.14 -4.78 11.24
CA ALA A 32 21.54 -4.19 10.06
C ALA A 32 20.03 -4.01 10.32
N GLN A 33 19.68 -2.90 10.97
CA GLN A 33 18.33 -2.46 11.18
C GLN A 33 17.71 -2.37 9.80
N THR A 34 16.49 -2.86 9.66
CA THR A 34 15.72 -2.73 8.43
C THR A 34 15.37 -1.25 8.23
N SER A 35 16.33 -0.46 7.78
CA SER A 35 16.22 0.95 7.40
C SER A 35 15.46 1.11 6.07
N GLY A 36 14.45 0.26 5.85
CA GLY A 36 13.62 0.19 4.65
C GLY A 36 12.11 0.27 4.92
N VAL A 37 11.65 0.23 6.19
CA VAL A 37 10.21 0.26 6.50
C VAL A 37 9.59 1.66 6.29
N SER A 38 10.41 2.70 6.11
CA SER A 38 9.96 4.07 5.83
C SER A 38 10.19 4.55 4.40
N ALA A 39 10.37 3.63 3.43
CA ALA A 39 10.43 4.04 2.02
C ALA A 39 9.18 4.88 1.68
N PRO A 40 9.33 6.14 1.20
CA PRO A 40 8.20 7.01 0.95
C PRO A 40 7.20 6.34 0.01
N GLN A 41 5.96 6.08 0.48
CA GLN A 41 4.92 5.55 -0.40
C GLN A 41 4.70 6.53 -1.56
N PRO A 42 4.79 6.08 -2.82
CA PRO A 42 4.49 6.95 -3.93
C PRO A 42 3.04 7.44 -3.81
N ARG A 43 2.87 8.74 -3.60
CA ARG A 43 1.54 9.37 -3.58
C ARG A 43 0.86 9.10 -4.91
N ALA A 44 -0.40 8.66 -4.85
CA ALA A 44 -1.22 8.49 -6.04
C ALA A 44 -1.24 9.81 -6.85
N ARG A 45 -0.57 9.79 -8.01
CA ARG A 45 -0.34 11.01 -8.82
C ARG A 45 -1.62 11.58 -9.43
N ARG A 46 -2.70 10.81 -9.52
CA ARG A 46 -3.93 11.24 -10.19
C ARG A 46 -5.17 10.79 -9.42
N LYS A 47 -6.00 11.76 -9.06
CA LYS A 47 -7.30 11.53 -8.41
C LYS A 47 -8.33 10.88 -9.35
N TYR A 48 -8.16 11.05 -10.67
CA TYR A 48 -9.05 10.51 -11.69
C TYR A 48 -8.28 9.56 -12.61
N THR A 49 -8.50 8.26 -12.40
CA THR A 49 -8.05 7.23 -13.35
C THR A 49 -9.06 7.16 -14.50
N PRO A 50 -8.64 6.71 -15.70
CA PRO A 50 -9.56 6.51 -16.83
C PRO A 50 -10.77 5.66 -16.45
N THR A 51 -10.57 4.65 -15.61
CA THR A 51 -11.62 3.78 -15.06
C THR A 51 -12.68 4.55 -14.28
N VAL A 52 -12.30 5.52 -13.46
CA VAL A 52 -13.24 6.37 -12.70
C VAL A 52 -14.05 7.27 -13.64
N VAL A 53 -13.43 7.80 -14.69
CA VAL A 53 -14.15 8.62 -15.67
C VAL A 53 -15.18 7.77 -16.42
N VAL A 54 -14.76 6.60 -16.91
CA VAL A 54 -15.65 5.66 -17.61
C VAL A 54 -16.81 5.23 -16.71
N SER A 55 -16.55 4.90 -15.44
CA SER A 55 -17.61 4.49 -14.52
C SER A 55 -18.64 5.60 -14.29
N ILE A 56 -18.20 6.85 -14.13
CA ILE A 56 -19.10 8.00 -13.98
C ILE A 56 -19.98 8.16 -15.23
N VAL A 57 -19.41 8.05 -16.43
CA VAL A 57 -20.16 8.17 -17.69
C VAL A 57 -21.22 7.07 -17.79
N VAL A 58 -20.86 5.82 -17.53
CA VAL A 58 -21.79 4.68 -17.58
C VAL A 58 -22.94 4.85 -16.59
N VAL A 59 -22.64 5.22 -15.34
CA VAL A 59 -23.66 5.44 -14.31
C VAL A 59 -24.58 6.59 -14.70
N THR A 60 -24.04 7.68 -15.24
CA THR A 60 -24.83 8.83 -15.69
C THR A 60 -25.80 8.44 -16.79
N LEU A 61 -25.34 7.69 -17.81
CA LEU A 61 -26.19 7.20 -18.90
C LEU A 61 -27.29 6.28 -18.38
N PHE A 62 -26.96 5.38 -17.45
CA PHE A 62 -27.94 4.48 -16.85
C PHE A 62 -29.04 5.24 -16.09
N VAL A 63 -28.66 6.23 -15.28
CA VAL A 63 -29.63 7.07 -14.55
C VAL A 63 -30.53 7.84 -15.50
N LEU A 64 -29.96 8.44 -16.56
CA LEU A 64 -30.75 9.15 -17.57
C LEU A 64 -31.76 8.24 -18.26
N LEU A 65 -31.35 7.02 -18.64
CA LEU A 65 -32.24 6.04 -19.25
C LEU A 65 -33.35 5.64 -18.29
N PHE A 66 -33.02 5.35 -17.04
CA PHE A 66 -34.00 4.99 -16.01
C PHE A 66 -35.05 6.09 -15.81
N VAL A 67 -34.61 7.34 -15.68
CA VAL A 67 -35.52 8.49 -15.53
C VAL A 67 -36.38 8.66 -16.79
N ALA A 68 -35.79 8.58 -17.98
CA ALA A 68 -36.54 8.69 -19.22
C ALA A 68 -37.63 7.62 -19.34
N THR A 69 -37.31 6.36 -19.04
CA THR A 69 -38.28 5.26 -19.04
C THR A 69 -39.36 5.45 -17.97
N GLY A 70 -38.99 5.88 -16.76
CA GLY A 70 -39.95 6.14 -15.70
C GLY A 70 -40.93 7.27 -16.04
N VAL A 71 -40.42 8.36 -16.62
CA VAL A 71 -41.24 9.47 -17.10
C VAL A 71 -42.14 9.03 -18.26
N TRP A 72 -41.61 8.28 -19.22
CA TRP A 72 -42.39 7.73 -20.32
C TRP A 72 -43.54 6.84 -19.82
N LEU A 73 -43.25 5.93 -18.90
CA LEU A 73 -44.26 5.03 -18.31
C LEU A 73 -45.30 5.80 -17.47
N LEU A 74 -44.88 6.86 -16.79
CA LEU A 74 -45.79 7.73 -16.07
C LEU A 74 -46.76 8.44 -17.01
N PHE A 75 -46.27 8.95 -18.15
CA PHE A 75 -47.13 9.56 -19.16
C PHE A 75 -48.09 8.55 -19.80
N ASP A 76 -47.60 7.33 -20.09
CA ASP A 76 -48.43 6.24 -20.65
C ASP A 76 -49.55 5.82 -19.70
N LEU A 77 -49.30 5.83 -18.38
CA LEU A 77 -50.31 5.49 -17.37
C LEU A 77 -51.38 6.59 -17.18
N LEU A 78 -51.03 7.85 -17.44
CA LEU A 78 -51.89 9.00 -17.23
C LEU A 78 -52.70 9.44 -18.46
N ALA A 79 -52.33 8.95 -19.65
CA ALA A 79 -53.01 9.19 -20.92
C ALA A 79 -54.15 8.19 -21.15
#